data_AF-A0A925A6N2-F1
#
_entry.id   AF-A0A925A6N2-F1
#
_cell.length_a   1.000
_cell.length_b   1.000
_cell.length_c   1.000
_cell.angle_alpha   90.00
_cell.angle_beta   90.00
_cell.angle_gamma   90.00
#
_symmetry.space_group_name_H-M   'P 1'
#
loop_
_entity.id
_entity.type
_entity.pdbx_description
1 polymer ?
#
loop_
_entity_poly.entity_id
_entity_poly.type
_entity_poly.pdbx_seq_one_letter_code
_entity_poly.pdbx_strand_id
1 'polypeptide(L)' 'FPAEQLEENIKAALDEIVRSKPSSAKGRYIQKGTVTTTFGPGIPLDVNVL' A
#
# COMPACT_ATOMS: atom_id res chain seq x y z
N PHE A 1 12.86 9.31 -9.70
CA PHE A 1 12.58 8.59 -8.44
C PHE A 1 13.52 7.41 -8.34
N PRO A 2 14.57 7.49 -7.51
CA PRO A 2 15.37 6.33 -7.12
C PRO A 2 14.50 5.31 -6.38
N ALA A 3 14.95 4.05 -6.33
CA ALA A 3 14.19 2.95 -5.77
C ALA A 3 13.84 3.17 -4.29
N GLU A 4 14.75 3.78 -3.53
CA GLU A 4 14.55 4.08 -2.10
C GLU A 4 13.39 5.05 -1.88
N GLN A 5 13.26 6.08 -2.73
CA GLN A 5 12.15 7.03 -2.61
C GLN A 5 10.80 6.39 -2.95
N LEU A 6 10.77 5.41 -3.86
CA LEU A 6 9.54 4.68 -4.16
C LEU A 6 9.10 3.82 -2.97
N GLU A 7 10.04 3.19 -2.28
CA GLU A 7 9.76 2.40 -1.08
C GLU A 7 9.25 3.29 0.07
N GLU A 8 9.88 4.43 0.30
CA GLU A 8 9.43 5.40 1.33
C GLU A 8 8.02 5.93 1.03
N ASN A 9 7.73 6.28 -0.23
CA ASN A 9 6.41 6.76 -0.62
C ASN A 9 5.31 5.70 -0.43
N ILE A 10 5.61 4.44 -0.76
CA ILE A 10 4.66 3.33 -0.58
C ILE A 10 4.38 3.10 0.91
N LYS A 11 5.43 3.10 1.76
CA LYS A 11 5.28 2.98 3.22
C LYS A 11 4.45 4.13 3.81
N ALA A 12 4.78 5.37 3.44
CA ALA A 12 4.06 6.54 3.91
C ALA A 12 2.56 6.52 3.51
N ALA A 13 2.26 6.11 2.28
CA ALA A 13 0.89 5.95 1.82
C ALA A 13 0.15 4.85 2.59
N LEU A 14 0.80 3.71 2.85
CA LEU A 14 0.21 2.61 3.62
C LEU A 14 -0.11 3.04 5.06
N ASP A 15 0.82 3.73 5.70
CA ASP A 15 0.65 4.26 7.07
C ASP A 15 -0.50 5.26 7.15
N GLU A 16 -0.63 6.15 6.16
CA GLU A 16 -1.73 7.10 6.12
C GLU A 16 -3.09 6.40 5.93
N ILE A 17 -3.14 5.35 5.11
CA ILE A 17 -4.35 4.52 4.93
C ILE A 17 -4.70 3.81 6.24
N VAL A 18 -3.73 3.23 6.94
CA VAL A 18 -3.95 2.57 8.24
C VAL A 18 -4.44 3.57 9.29
N ARG A 19 -3.85 4.77 9.35
CA ARG A 19 -4.30 5.85 10.24
C ARG A 19 -5.71 6.33 9.90
N SER A 20 -6.05 6.33 8.62
CA SER A 20 -7.38 6.70 8.12
C SER A 20 -8.42 5.59 8.30
N LYS A 21 -8.07 4.47 8.95
CA LYS A 21 -9.01 3.38 9.27
C LYS A 21 -10.13 3.93 10.17
N PRO A 22 -11.39 3.93 9.70
CA PRO A 22 -12.50 4.37 10.54
C PRO A 22 -12.73 3.38 11.68
N SER A 23 -13.11 3.88 12.87
CA SER A 23 -13.37 3.06 14.07
C SER A 23 -14.49 2.02 13.89
N SER A 24 -15.33 2.18 12.87
CA SER A 24 -16.39 1.24 12.48
C SER A 24 -15.86 0.02 11.69
N ALA A 25 -14.65 0.10 11.12
CA ALA A 25 -14.07 -1.00 10.33
C ALA A 25 -13.58 -2.13 11.24
N LYS A 26 -14.44 -3.13 11.43
CA LYS A 26 -14.09 -4.39 12.11
C LYS A 26 -13.33 -5.32 11.16
N GLY A 27 -12.18 -5.82 11.61
CA GLY A 27 -11.35 -6.77 10.84
C GLY A 27 -10.19 -6.14 10.08
N ARG A 28 -9.70 -6.87 9.08
CA ARG A 28 -8.51 -6.53 8.27
C ARG A 28 -8.88 -5.46 7.24
N TYR A 29 -8.34 -4.26 7.42
CA TYR A 29 -8.69 -3.08 6.61
C TYR A 29 -8.10 -3.14 5.21
N ILE A 30 -6.84 -3.56 5.08
CA ILE A 30 -6.16 -3.76 3.81
C ILE A 30 -6.15 -5.25 3.48
N GLN A 31 -6.85 -5.65 2.43
CA GLN A 31 -6.97 -7.05 2.02
C GLN A 31 -5.88 -7.45 1.02
N LYS A 32 -5.60 -6.61 0.02
CA LYS A 32 -4.62 -6.83 -1.04
C LYS A 32 -4.05 -5.49 -1.51
N GLY A 33 -2.81 -5.47 -1.96
CA GLY A 33 -2.18 -4.33 -2.64
C GLY A 33 -1.61 -4.76 -3.99
N THR A 34 -1.57 -3.85 -4.95
CA THR A 34 -0.99 -4.11 -6.27
C THR A 34 -0.32 -2.83 -6.74
N VAL A 35 0.95 -2.92 -7.15
CA VAL A 35 1.67 -1.80 -7.75
C VAL A 35 1.71 -2.00 -9.25
N THR A 36 1.38 -0.94 -9.99
CA THR A 36 1.37 -0.95 -11.45
C THR A 36 2.00 0.33 -11.97
N THR A 37 2.60 0.25 -13.15
CA THR A 37 2.95 1.43 -13.93
C THR A 37 1.74 1.86 -14.77
N THR A 38 1.73 3.11 -15.24
CA THR A 38 0.58 3.72 -15.96
C THR A 38 0.09 2.89 -17.15
N PHE A 39 0.96 2.12 -17.79
CA PHE A 39 0.65 1.28 -18.95
C PHE A 39 1.20 -0.15 -18.83
N GLY A 40 1.55 -0.59 -17.62
CA GLY A 40 2.14 -1.91 -17.39
C GLY A 40 1.20 -2.88 -16.70
N PRO A 41 1.55 -4.17 -16.67
CA PRO A 41 0.87 -5.13 -15.83
C PRO A 41 1.12 -4.83 -14.35
N GLY A 42 0.09 -5.03 -13.53
CA GLY A 42 0.19 -4.88 -12.08
C GLY A 42 0.88 -6.07 -11.42
N ILE A 43 1.77 -5.79 -10.49
CA ILE A 43 2.43 -6.80 -9.66
C ILE A 43 1.72 -6.82 -8.29
N PRO A 44 1.06 -7.92 -7.91
CA PRO A 44 0.45 -8.04 -6.59
C PRO A 44 1.53 -7.99 -5.52
N LEU A 45 1.33 -7.14 -4.53
CA LEU A 45 2.22 -6.98 -3.39
C LEU A 45 1.57 -7.55 -2.15
N ASP A 46 2.37 -8.24 -1.36
CA ASP A 46 1.94 -8.75 -0.07
C ASP A 46 2.02 -7.62 0.97
N VAL A 47 0.87 -6.99 1.20
CA VAL A 47 0.65 -5.89 2.15
C VAL A 47 0.85 -6.29 3.61
N ASN A 48 1.21 -7.54 3.90
CA ASN A 48 1.55 -8.02 5.24
C ASN A 48 3.06 -7.97 5.56
N VAL A 49 3.93 -7.82 4.56
CA VAL A 49 5.39 -7.96 4.71
C VAL A 49 6.13 -6.61 4.66
N LEU A 50 5.40 -5.52 4.40
CA LEU A 50 5.88 -4.13 4.46
C LEU A 50 5.60 -3.52 5.83
#